data_AF-A0A853IJM1-F1
#
_entry.id   AF-A0A853IJM1-F1
#
_cell.length_a   1.000
_cell.length_b   1.000
_cell.length_c   1.000
_cell.angle_alpha   90.00
_cell.angle_beta   90.00
_cell.angle_gamma   90.00
#
_symmetry.space_group_name_H-M   'P 1'
#
loop_
_entity.id
_entity.type
_entity.pdbx_description
1 polymer ?
#
loop_
_entity_poly.entity_id
_entity_poly.type
_entity_poly.pdbx_seq_one_letter_code
_entity_poly.pdbx_strand_id
1 'polypeptide(L)'
;MITKVLRNFFLGILATVLIGSLSYYIRLKMIEKSAEHFITKSQEYSKQVLEQQRSNLQAKQRQAEHDYKKAQEEHAFNEAFYAWYTEPDGCDNWKSDSHMVECVNHKINAKNTFKSIYQNN
;
A
#
# COMPACT_ATOMS: atom_id res chain seq x y z
N MET A 1 54.99 -56.15 -21.00
CA MET A 1 54.11 -55.85 -19.84
C MET A 1 53.96 -54.34 -19.61
N ILE A 2 55.07 -53.58 -19.62
CA ILE A 2 55.12 -52.12 -19.40
C ILE A 2 54.25 -51.29 -20.37
N THR A 3 54.22 -51.61 -21.66
CA THR A 3 53.41 -50.89 -22.67
C THR A 3 51.90 -50.99 -22.46
N LYS A 4 51.39 -52.11 -21.91
CA LYS A 4 49.97 -52.26 -21.59
C LYS A 4 49.57 -51.42 -20.37
N VAL A 5 50.46 -51.32 -19.38
CA VAL A 5 50.24 -50.53 -18.15
C VAL A 5 50.23 -49.04 -18.48
N LEU A 6 51.20 -48.54 -19.26
CA LEU A 6 51.24 -47.16 -19.73
C LEU A 6 50.01 -46.79 -20.55
N ARG A 7 49.60 -47.67 -21.49
CA ARG A 7 48.39 -47.44 -22.29
C ARG A 7 47.14 -47.29 -21.42
N ASN A 8 46.96 -48.18 -20.43
CA ASN A 8 45.81 -48.11 -19.53
C ASN A 8 45.83 -46.86 -18.65
N PHE A 9 47.01 -46.39 -18.25
CA PHE A 9 47.18 -45.15 -17.48
C PHE A 9 46.76 -43.91 -18.31
N PHE A 10 47.24 -43.78 -19.55
CA PHE A 10 46.85 -42.68 -20.44
C PHE A 10 45.36 -42.72 -20.81
N LEU A 11 44.78 -43.90 -21.02
CA LEU A 11 43.35 -44.05 -21.27
C LEU A 11 42.52 -43.60 -20.06
N GLY A 12 42.97 -43.89 -18.84
CA GLY A 12 42.32 -43.39 -17.62
C GLY A 12 42.34 -41.87 -17.53
N ILE A 13 43.48 -41.23 -17.81
CA ILE A 13 43.61 -39.77 -17.82
C ILE A 13 42.69 -39.16 -18.88
N LEU A 14 42.72 -39.68 -20.12
CA LEU A 14 41.85 -39.19 -21.20
C LEU A 14 40.37 -39.30 -20.85
N ALA A 15 39.94 -40.41 -20.23
CA ALA A 15 38.56 -40.57 -19.79
C ALA A 15 38.15 -39.52 -18.74
N THR A 16 39.01 -39.23 -17.77
CA THR A 16 38.70 -38.20 -16.75
C THR A 16 38.57 -36.79 -17.33
N VAL A 17 39.43 -36.42 -18.28
CA VAL A 17 39.35 -35.12 -18.97
C VAL A 17 38.07 -35.02 -19.79
N LEU A 18 37.70 -36.08 -20.52
CA LEU A 18 36.49 -36.12 -21.32
C LEU A 18 35.23 -35.99 -20.44
N ILE A 19 35.14 -36.75 -19.35
CA ILE A 19 34.00 -36.66 -18.42
C ILE A 19 33.92 -35.28 -17.78
N GLY A 20 35.07 -34.71 -17.37
CA GLY A 20 35.15 -33.36 -16.83
C GLY A 20 34.62 -32.31 -17.81
N SER A 21 35.09 -32.36 -19.06
CA SER A 21 34.65 -31.44 -20.12
C SER A 21 33.15 -31.54 -20.40
N LEU A 22 32.62 -32.76 -20.51
CA LEU A 22 31.20 -33.00 -20.75
C LEU A 22 30.35 -32.46 -19.60
N SER A 23 30.77 -32.69 -18.35
CA SER A 23 30.06 -32.19 -17.17
C SER A 23 29.99 -30.65 -17.13
N TYR A 24 31.06 -29.97 -17.57
CA TYR A 24 31.13 -28.52 -17.63
C TYR A 24 30.13 -27.95 -18.64
N TYR A 25 30.08 -28.52 -19.85
CA TYR A 25 29.13 -28.10 -20.88
C TYR A 25 27.66 -28.31 -20.47
N ILE A 26 27.36 -29.42 -19.78
CA ILE A 26 26.01 -29.69 -19.28
C ILE A 26 25.58 -28.63 -18.25
N ARG A 27 26.47 -28.27 -17.32
CA ARG A 27 26.17 -27.24 -16.30
C ARG A 27 25.89 -25.88 -16.91
N LEU A 28 26.68 -25.45 -17.89
CA LEU A 28 26.48 -24.17 -18.58
C LEU A 28 25.08 -24.05 -19.21
N LYS A 29 24.62 -25.09 -19.92
CA LYS A 29 23.29 -25.08 -20.57
C LYS A 29 22.13 -25.09 -19.57
N MET A 30 22.30 -25.69 -18.39
CA MET A 30 21.25 -25.67 -17.36
C MET A 30 21.08 -24.29 -16.72
N ILE A 31 22.16 -23.50 -16.60
CA ILE A 31 22.09 -22.15 -16.03
C ILE A 31 21.29 -21.21 -16.93
N GLU A 32 21.51 -21.28 -18.24
CA GLU A 32 20.81 -20.43 -19.22
C GLU A 32 19.30 -20.71 -19.24
N LYS A 33 18.91 -21.99 -19.34
CA LYS A 33 17.50 -22.38 -19.39
C LYS A 33 16.73 -22.08 -18.10
N SER A 34 17.40 -22.19 -16.95
CA SER A 34 16.78 -21.84 -15.67
C SER A 34 16.63 -20.32 -15.54
N ALA A 35 17.62 -19.53 -15.94
CA ALA A 35 17.56 -18.07 -15.90
C ALA A 35 16.36 -17.50 -16.68
N GLU A 36 16.10 -17.97 -17.89
CA GLU A 36 14.95 -17.51 -18.70
C GLU A 36 13.59 -17.77 -18.02
N HIS A 37 13.44 -18.94 -17.37
CA HIS A 37 12.22 -19.29 -16.67
C HIS A 37 11.99 -18.40 -15.43
N PHE A 38 13.05 -18.08 -14.70
CA PHE A 38 12.97 -17.17 -13.56
C PHE A 38 12.71 -15.73 -13.99
N ILE A 39 13.32 -15.26 -15.09
CA ILE A 39 13.13 -13.89 -15.60
C ILE A 39 11.70 -13.67 -16.06
N THR A 40 11.11 -14.61 -16.80
CA THR A 40 9.73 -14.48 -17.31
C THR A 40 8.71 -14.42 -16.17
N LYS A 41 8.77 -15.35 -15.21
CA LYS A 41 7.90 -15.33 -14.04
C LYS A 41 8.11 -14.10 -13.15
N SER A 42 9.37 -13.67 -12.98
CA SER A 42 9.70 -12.47 -12.23
C SER A 42 9.09 -11.22 -12.86
N GLN A 43 9.14 -11.11 -14.20
CA GLN A 43 8.55 -9.99 -14.91
C GLN A 43 7.03 -9.92 -14.76
N GLU A 44 6.33 -11.05 -14.90
CA GLU A 44 4.88 -11.13 -14.71
C GLU A 44 4.48 -10.73 -13.29
N TYR A 45 5.17 -11.26 -12.28
CA TYR A 45 4.94 -10.89 -10.89
C TYR A 45 5.20 -9.39 -10.66
N SER A 46 6.28 -8.83 -11.22
CA SER A 46 6.56 -7.39 -11.07
C SER A 46 5.47 -6.51 -11.69
N LYS A 47 4.89 -6.92 -12.83
CA LYS A 47 3.79 -6.21 -13.47
C LYS A 47 2.54 -6.21 -12.60
N GLN A 48 2.18 -7.36 -12.03
CA GLN A 48 1.05 -7.48 -11.11
C GLN A 48 1.24 -6.62 -9.86
N VAL A 49 2.44 -6.64 -9.27
CA VAL A 49 2.76 -5.81 -8.09
C VAL A 49 2.69 -4.32 -8.44
N LEU A 50 3.22 -3.91 -9.59
CA LEU A 50 3.18 -2.51 -10.03
C LEU A 50 1.74 -2.05 -10.30
N GLU A 51 0.92 -2.88 -10.92
CA GLU A 51 -0.50 -2.60 -11.17
C GLU A 51 -1.27 -2.48 -9.85
N GLN A 52 -1.04 -3.39 -8.91
CA GLN A 52 -1.63 -3.33 -7.57
C GLN A 52 -1.21 -2.05 -6.83
N GLN A 53 0.07 -1.67 -6.90
CA GLN A 53 0.56 -0.44 -6.29
C GLN A 53 -0.10 0.80 -6.92
N ARG A 54 -0.26 0.84 -8.24
CA ARG A 54 -0.96 1.93 -8.94
C ARG A 54 -2.42 2.03 -8.50
N SER A 55 -3.13 0.91 -8.46
CA SER A 55 -4.53 0.87 -8.01
C SER A 55 -4.68 1.34 -6.57
N ASN A 56 -3.82 0.85 -5.66
CA ASN A 56 -3.82 1.27 -4.26
C ASN A 56 -3.51 2.76 -4.11
N LEU A 57 -2.54 3.29 -4.88
CA LEU A 57 -2.21 4.71 -4.85
C LEU A 57 -3.38 5.57 -5.34
N GLN A 58 -4.04 5.16 -6.43
CA GLN A 58 -5.20 5.86 -6.97
C GLN A 58 -6.40 5.82 -6.00
N ALA A 59 -6.63 4.69 -5.32
CA ALA A 59 -7.64 4.58 -4.28
C ALA A 59 -7.32 5.52 -3.10
N LYS A 60 -6.06 5.54 -2.65
CA LYS A 60 -5.61 6.43 -1.56
C LYS A 60 -5.73 7.91 -1.93
N GLN A 61 -5.43 8.28 -3.18
CA GLN A 61 -5.60 9.65 -3.66
C GLN A 61 -7.08 10.06 -3.69
N ARG A 62 -7.96 9.20 -4.20
CA ARG A 62 -9.41 9.46 -4.20
C ARG A 62 -9.96 9.60 -2.78
N GLN A 63 -9.50 8.76 -1.86
CA GLN A 63 -9.87 8.86 -0.45
C GLN A 63 -9.40 10.19 0.15
N ALA A 64 -8.15 10.57 -0.06
CA ALA A 64 -7.61 11.83 0.44
C ALA A 64 -8.34 13.05 -0.14
N GLU A 65 -8.70 13.03 -1.42
CA GLU A 65 -9.48 14.11 -2.05
C GLU A 65 -10.90 14.20 -1.46
N HIS A 66 -11.56 13.05 -1.27
CA HIS A 66 -12.87 12.99 -0.63
C HIS A 66 -12.83 13.51 0.81
N ASP A 67 -11.84 13.08 1.59
CA ASP A 67 -11.66 13.52 2.97
C ASP A 67 -11.35 15.02 3.05
N TYR A 68 -10.56 15.54 2.11
CA TYR A 68 -10.28 16.97 2.01
C TYR A 68 -11.55 17.78 1.69
N LYS A 69 -12.35 17.35 0.72
CA LYS A 69 -13.62 18.00 0.38
C LYS A 69 -14.59 17.98 1.56
N LYS A 70 -14.74 16.84 2.22
CA LYS A 70 -15.58 16.71 3.41
C LYS A 70 -15.11 17.63 4.54
N ALA A 71 -13.80 17.74 4.75
CA ALA A 71 -13.23 18.66 5.75
C ALA A 71 -13.50 20.13 5.40
N GLN A 72 -13.42 20.51 4.11
CA GLN A 72 -13.78 21.85 3.67
C GLN A 72 -15.27 22.15 3.88
N GLU A 73 -16.15 21.22 3.51
CA GLU A 73 -17.60 21.36 3.71
C GLU A 73 -17.94 21.47 5.20
N GLU A 74 -17.31 20.66 6.05
CA GLU A 74 -17.48 20.73 7.49
C GLU A 74 -16.95 22.05 8.07
N HIS A 75 -15.83 22.56 7.59
CA HIS A 75 -15.29 23.87 7.98
C HIS A 75 -16.27 24.99 7.62
N ALA A 76 -16.72 25.04 6.37
CA ALA A 76 -17.67 26.04 5.90
C ALA A 76 -19.00 25.98 6.66
N PHE A 77 -19.51 24.77 6.92
CA PHE A 77 -20.70 24.57 7.74
C PHE A 77 -20.51 25.09 9.17
N ASN A 78 -19.38 24.79 9.80
CA ASN A 78 -19.09 25.25 11.16
C ASN A 78 -18.92 26.77 11.22
N GLU A 79 -18.23 27.39 10.26
CA GLU A 79 -18.13 28.86 10.16
C GLU A 79 -19.50 29.51 10.03
N ALA A 80 -20.34 29.01 9.13
CA ALA A 80 -21.69 29.51 8.94
C ALA A 80 -22.56 29.31 10.19
N PHE A 81 -22.42 28.17 10.87
CA PHE A 81 -23.11 27.91 12.13
C PHE A 81 -22.70 28.90 13.21
N TYR A 82 -21.41 29.18 13.38
CA TYR A 82 -20.93 30.12 14.40
C TYR A 82 -21.28 31.58 14.08
N ALA A 83 -21.43 31.93 12.81
CA ALA A 83 -21.94 33.25 12.41
C ALA A 83 -23.44 33.41 12.70
N TRP A 84 -24.20 32.32 12.64
CA TRP A 84 -25.65 32.32 12.90
C TRP A 84 -26.00 32.11 14.38
N TYR A 85 -25.20 31.31 15.10
CA TYR A 85 -25.47 30.88 16.46
C TYR A 85 -25.01 31.93 17.48
N THR A 86 -25.91 32.28 18.41
CA THR A 86 -25.59 33.10 19.58
C THR A 86 -25.69 32.23 20.82
N GLU A 87 -24.65 32.28 21.66
CA GLU A 87 -24.61 31.52 22.91
C GLU A 87 -25.56 32.15 23.96
N PRO A 88 -26.40 31.36 24.66
CA PRO A 88 -27.25 31.86 25.72
C PRO A 88 -26.45 32.40 26.91
N ASP A 89 -26.99 33.41 27.58
CA ASP A 89 -26.39 33.99 28.79
C ASP A 89 -26.12 32.91 29.85
N GLY A 90 -24.91 32.90 30.41
CA GLY A 90 -24.49 31.97 31.45
C GLY A 90 -23.88 30.66 30.96
N CYS A 91 -23.92 30.35 29.66
CA CYS A 91 -23.24 29.19 29.11
C CYS A 91 -21.72 29.37 28.92
N ASP A 92 -21.21 30.60 29.12
CA ASP A 92 -19.81 30.98 29.15
C ASP A 92 -19.08 30.50 30.43
N ASN A 93 -19.81 30.31 31.53
CA ASN A 93 -19.28 29.76 32.77
C ASN A 93 -20.27 28.79 33.43
N TRP A 94 -19.99 27.49 33.32
CA TRP A 94 -20.86 26.46 33.86
C TRP A 94 -20.89 26.51 35.39
N LYS A 95 -22.09 26.41 35.93
CA LYS A 95 -22.35 26.53 37.38
C LYS A 95 -22.44 25.16 38.06
N SER A 96 -22.66 24.12 37.26
CA SER A 96 -22.76 22.72 37.66
C SER A 96 -22.69 21.83 36.42
N ASP A 97 -22.48 20.53 36.63
CA ASP A 97 -22.51 19.55 35.54
C ASP A 97 -23.87 19.52 34.82
N SER A 98 -24.97 19.73 35.56
CA SER A 98 -26.32 19.85 34.95
C SER A 98 -26.39 21.04 34.01
N HIS A 99 -25.86 22.19 34.43
CA HIS A 99 -25.85 23.40 33.61
C HIS A 99 -24.97 23.23 32.35
N MET A 100 -23.83 22.55 32.47
CA MET A 100 -22.99 22.20 31.32
C MET A 100 -23.78 21.36 30.30
N VAL A 101 -24.47 20.31 30.76
CA VAL A 101 -25.26 19.43 29.89
C VAL A 101 -26.39 20.21 29.20
N GLU A 102 -27.06 21.10 29.91
CA GLU A 102 -28.10 21.98 29.34
C GLU A 102 -27.54 22.87 28.22
N CYS A 103 -26.40 23.54 28.45
CA CYS A 103 -25.74 24.38 27.45
C CYS A 103 -25.27 23.59 26.23
N VAL A 104 -24.68 22.40 26.45
CA VAL A 104 -24.26 21.50 25.36
C VAL A 104 -25.47 21.03 24.55
N ASN A 105 -26.54 20.61 25.22
CA ASN A 105 -27.78 20.18 24.57
C ASN A 105 -28.40 21.32 23.76
N HIS A 106 -28.41 22.54 24.29
CA HIS A 106 -28.86 23.72 23.57
C HIS A 106 -28.05 23.94 22.28
N LYS A 107 -26.72 23.89 22.36
CA LYS A 107 -25.84 24.04 21.19
C LYS A 107 -26.05 22.92 20.16
N ILE A 108 -26.24 21.67 20.61
CA ILE A 108 -26.55 20.53 19.72
C ILE A 108 -27.88 20.75 19.00
N ASN A 109 -28.93 21.15 19.73
CA ASN A 109 -30.24 21.42 19.16
C ASN A 109 -30.17 22.56 18.14
N ALA A 110 -29.47 23.65 18.47
CA ALA A 110 -29.24 24.75 17.55
C ALA A 110 -28.49 24.30 16.27
N LYS A 111 -27.47 23.44 16.41
CA LYS A 111 -26.71 22.89 15.27
C LYS A 111 -27.60 22.01 14.38
N ASN A 112 -28.50 21.22 14.96
CA ASN A 112 -29.47 20.42 14.20
C ASN A 112 -30.47 21.28 13.44
N THR A 113 -31.02 22.33 14.07
CA THR A 113 -31.90 23.30 13.41
C THR A 113 -31.18 24.01 12.28
N PHE A 114 -29.95 24.48 12.51
CA PHE A 114 -29.14 25.13 11.49
C PHE A 114 -28.86 24.21 10.31
N LYS A 115 -28.54 22.93 10.56
CA LYS A 115 -28.34 21.94 9.50
C LYS A 115 -29.55 21.83 8.57
N SER A 116 -30.75 21.78 9.12
CA SER A 116 -31.98 21.74 8.33
C SER A 116 -32.18 23.00 7.47
N ILE A 117 -31.74 24.17 7.95
CA ILE A 117 -31.84 25.43 7.20
C ILE A 117 -30.75 25.52 6.12
N TYR A 118 -29.53 25.10 6.44
CA TYR A 118 -28.37 25.15 5.55
C TYR A 118 -28.49 24.16 4.38
N GLN A 119 -29.17 23.02 4.57
CA GLN A 119 -29.40 22.02 3.52
C GLN A 119 -30.58 22.36 2.60
N ASN A 120 -31.47 23.28 3.02
CA ASN A 120 -32.65 23.71 2.26
C ASN A 120 -32.46 25.06 1.53
N ASN A 121 -31.29 25.70 1.69
CA ASN A 121 -30.85 26.84 0.89
C ASN A 121 -29.87 26.37 -0.19
#